data_AF-A0A9E0WF34-F1
#
_entry.id   AF-A0A9E0WF34-F1
#
_cell.length_a   1.000
_cell.length_b   1.000
_cell.length_c   1.000
_cell.angle_alpha   90.00
_cell.angle_beta   90.00
_cell.angle_gamma   90.00
#
_symmetry.space_group_name_H-M   'P 1'
#
loop_
_entity.id
_entity.type
_entity.pdbx_description
1 polymer ?
#
loop_
_entity_poly.entity_id
_entity_poly.type
_entity_poly.pdbx_seq_one_letter_code
_entity_poly.pdbx_strand_id
1 'polypeptide(L)'
;MIRVLAREPFVAATIDTLTLWDLPLNTPAELIGFTDTLSDRYRGRLQEFGFHSGEEISCQQQPGFGAPRVFRVSNATYCLDQELAEQVLVRPVGASPNA
;
A
#
# COMPACT_ATOMS: atom_id res chain seq x y z
N MET A 1 0.83 -44.50 17.09
CA MET A 1 1.54 -43.31 17.61
C MET A 1 1.90 -42.42 16.42
N ILE A 2 0.96 -41.63 15.89
CA ILE A 2 1.22 -40.67 14.80
C ILE A 2 0.55 -39.37 15.21
N ARG A 3 1.39 -38.37 15.53
CA ARG A 3 0.98 -37.05 16.00
C ARG A 3 0.70 -36.21 14.77
N VAL A 4 -0.58 -36.00 14.47
CA VAL A 4 -1.04 -34.97 13.53
C VAL A 4 -0.49 -33.63 14.02
N LEU A 5 0.44 -33.05 13.26
CA LEU A 5 0.81 -31.65 13.41
C LEU A 5 -0.40 -30.87 12.92
N ALA A 6 -1.06 -30.21 13.86
CA ALA A 6 -2.19 -29.33 13.61
C ALA A 6 -1.82 -28.40 12.46
N ARG A 7 -2.60 -28.47 11.37
CA ARG A 7 -2.72 -27.39 10.40
C ARG A 7 -3.16 -26.18 11.21
N GLU A 8 -2.23 -25.27 11.48
CA GLU A 8 -2.57 -23.96 11.99
C GLU A 8 -3.57 -23.35 10.99
N PRO A 9 -4.71 -22.82 11.45
CA PRO A 9 -5.54 -22.05 10.56
C PRO A 9 -4.65 -20.89 10.10
N PHE A 10 -4.32 -20.87 8.81
CA PHE A 10 -3.87 -19.65 8.16
C PHE A 10 -4.96 -18.64 8.48
N VAL A 11 -4.68 -17.77 9.46
CA VAL A 11 -5.51 -16.62 9.77
C VAL A 11 -5.71 -15.99 8.41
N ALA A 12 -6.95 -16.05 7.92
CA ALA A 12 -7.38 -15.22 6.82
C ALA A 12 -7.20 -13.81 7.36
N ALA A 13 -5.99 -13.26 7.16
CA ALA A 13 -5.69 -11.89 7.41
C ALA A 13 -6.80 -11.16 6.67
N THR A 14 -7.69 -10.52 7.42
CA THR A 14 -8.60 -9.53 6.87
C THR A 14 -7.70 -8.63 6.06
N ILE A 15 -7.79 -8.74 4.72
CA ILE A 15 -6.95 -7.98 3.80
C ILE A 15 -7.46 -6.56 3.93
N ASP A 16 -7.02 -5.88 5.00
CA ASP A 16 -7.48 -4.55 5.32
C ASP A 16 -6.90 -3.64 4.25
N THR A 17 -7.78 -3.28 3.32
CA THR A 17 -7.43 -2.44 2.19
C THR A 17 -7.52 -1.03 2.72
N LEU A 18 -6.39 -0.35 2.77
CA LEU A 18 -6.27 1.01 3.27
C LEU A 18 -5.81 1.94 2.15
N THR A 19 -5.95 3.24 2.36
CA THR A 19 -5.45 4.22 1.39
C THR A 19 -3.94 4.36 1.52
N LEU A 20 -3.26 4.70 0.45
CA LEU A 20 -1.81 4.93 0.48
C LEU A 20 -1.44 6.03 1.48
N TRP A 21 -2.36 6.96 1.76
CA TRP A 21 -2.20 7.97 2.81
C TRP A 21 -2.16 7.38 4.22
N ASP A 22 -2.92 6.32 4.51
CA ASP A 22 -2.94 5.70 5.84
C ASP A 22 -1.76 4.72 6.05
N LEU A 23 -1.05 4.34 4.98
CA LEU A 23 0.06 3.40 5.02
C LEU A 23 1.17 3.87 5.98
N PRO A 24 1.54 3.11 7.04
CA PRO A 24 2.54 3.54 7.99
C PRO A 24 3.95 3.67 7.38
N LEU A 25 4.79 4.50 8.01
CA LEU A 25 6.19 4.69 7.60
C LEU A 25 6.95 3.36 7.54
N ASN A 26 7.78 3.19 6.50
CA ASN A 26 8.59 1.99 6.25
C ASN A 26 7.79 0.68 6.12
N THR A 27 6.48 0.76 5.96
CA THR A 27 5.64 -0.43 5.77
C THR A 27 5.49 -0.70 4.27
N PRO A 28 5.89 -1.90 3.79
CA PRO A 28 5.62 -2.32 2.43
C PRO A 28 4.14 -2.67 2.30
N ALA A 29 3.58 -2.35 1.14
CA ALA A 29 2.22 -2.62 0.76
C ALA A 29 2.17 -2.95 -0.72
N GLU A 30 1.11 -3.62 -1.14
CA GLU A 30 0.87 -3.92 -2.53
C GLU A 30 -0.30 -3.07 -3.03
N LEU A 31 -0.14 -2.43 -4.19
CA LEU A 31 -1.20 -1.66 -4.81
C LEU A 31 -2.30 -2.60 -5.27
N ILE A 32 -3.51 -2.38 -4.75
CA ILE A 32 -4.70 -3.13 -5.15
C ILE A 32 -5.37 -2.45 -6.34
N GLY A 33 -5.50 -1.13 -6.26
CA GLY A 33 -6.13 -0.34 -7.30
C GLY A 33 -6.33 1.10 -6.88
N PHE A 34 -7.36 1.72 -7.43
CA PHE A 34 -7.71 3.11 -7.17
C PHE A 34 -9.18 3.19 -6.78
N THR A 35 -9.57 4.28 -6.13
CA THR A 35 -10.98 4.58 -5.85
C THR A 35 -11.75 4.84 -7.15
N ASP A 36 -13.06 4.59 -7.14
CA ASP A 36 -13.96 4.88 -8.27
C ASP A 36 -14.04 6.38 -8.60
N THR A 37 -13.74 7.24 -7.61
CA THR A 37 -13.74 8.69 -7.75
C THR A 37 -12.54 9.24 -8.54
N LEU A 38 -11.50 8.44 -8.78
CA LEU A 38 -10.32 8.86 -9.52
C LEU A 38 -10.62 8.91 -11.02
N SER A 39 -10.58 10.10 -11.62
CA SER A 39 -10.75 10.28 -13.07
C SER A 39 -9.79 9.42 -13.88
N ASP A 40 -10.26 8.82 -14.98
CA ASP A 40 -9.47 7.96 -15.88
C ASP A 40 -8.16 8.60 -16.35
N ARG A 41 -8.15 9.93 -16.54
CA ARG A 41 -6.94 10.68 -16.90
C ARG A 41 -5.85 10.57 -15.84
N TYR A 42 -6.19 10.70 -14.56
CA TYR A 42 -5.23 10.58 -13.46
C TYR A 42 -4.82 9.12 -13.23
N ARG A 43 -5.77 8.19 -13.36
CA ARG A 43 -5.48 6.76 -13.35
C ARG A 43 -4.45 6.38 -14.41
N GLY A 44 -4.63 6.82 -15.65
CA GLY A 44 -3.69 6.56 -16.74
C GLY A 44 -2.30 7.11 -16.43
N ARG A 45 -2.22 8.34 -15.92
CA ARG A 45 -0.94 8.97 -15.52
C ARG A 45 -0.22 8.21 -14.41
N LEU A 46 -0.95 7.79 -13.37
CA LEU A 46 -0.38 6.99 -12.28
C LEU A 46 0.16 5.66 -12.81
N GLN A 47 -0.59 4.99 -13.70
CA GLN A 47 -0.13 3.76 -14.34
C GLN A 47 1.12 3.99 -15.20
N GLU A 48 1.21 5.10 -15.96
CA GLU A 48 2.42 5.47 -16.69
C GLU A 48 3.64 5.68 -15.77
N PHE A 49 3.41 6.08 -14.52
CA PHE A 49 4.44 6.23 -13.48
C PHE A 49 4.72 4.93 -12.69
N GLY A 50 4.14 3.80 -13.08
CA GLY A 50 4.41 2.50 -12.45
C GLY A 50 3.43 2.11 -11.35
N PHE A 51 2.36 2.88 -11.10
CA PHE A 51 1.31 2.49 -10.16
C PHE A 51 0.40 1.43 -10.79
N HIS A 52 0.85 0.18 -10.79
CA HIS A 52 0.13 -0.97 -11.31
C HIS A 52 -0.40 -1.85 -10.18
N SER A 53 -1.57 -2.45 -10.38
CA SER A 53 -2.10 -3.44 -9.43
C SER A 53 -1.11 -4.60 -9.29
N GLY A 54 -0.80 -4.97 -8.05
CA GLY A 54 0.22 -5.96 -7.71
C GLY A 54 1.61 -5.38 -7.46
N GLU A 55 1.83 -4.07 -7.69
CA GLU A 55 3.13 -3.43 -7.47
C GLU A 55 3.41 -3.20 -5.99
N GLU A 56 4.67 -3.36 -5.58
CA GLU A 56 5.12 -3.04 -4.23
C GLU A 56 5.30 -1.52 -4.06
N ILE A 57 4.64 -0.98 -3.05
CA ILE A 57 4.68 0.41 -2.63
C ILE A 57 5.07 0.49 -1.17
N SER A 58 5.94 1.43 -0.81
CA SER A 58 6.31 1.66 0.59
C SER A 58 6.33 3.15 0.91
N CYS A 59 5.89 3.50 2.11
CA CYS A 59 5.97 4.87 2.59
C CYS A 59 7.39 5.17 3.10
N GLN A 60 8.05 6.15 2.49
CA GLN A 60 9.44 6.52 2.80
C GLN A 60 9.53 7.70 3.76
N GLN A 61 8.61 8.67 3.63
CA GLN A 61 8.57 9.84 4.51
C GLN A 61 7.13 10.28 4.77
N GLN A 62 6.86 10.56 6.04
CA GLN A 62 5.60 11.10 6.54
C GLN A 62 5.86 12.40 7.30
N PRO A 63 6.12 13.52 6.58
CA PRO A 63 6.25 14.80 7.23
C PRO A 63 4.92 15.17 7.94
N GLY A 64 5.01 15.79 9.11
CA GLY A 64 3.85 16.27 9.84
C GLY A 64 3.17 17.46 9.16
N PHE A 65 2.10 17.99 9.78
CA PHE A 65 1.43 19.22 9.35
C PHE A 65 0.85 19.19 7.92
N GLY A 66 0.28 18.04 7.49
CA GLY A 66 -0.40 17.94 6.20
C GLY A 66 0.51 18.10 4.98
N ALA A 67 1.82 17.99 5.17
CA ALA A 67 2.78 18.00 4.07
C ALA A 67 2.64 16.73 3.20
N PRO A 68 2.97 16.81 1.89
CA PRO A 68 2.90 15.66 0.99
C PRO A 68 3.83 14.54 1.46
N ARG A 69 3.35 13.31 1.35
CA ARG A 69 4.10 12.12 1.76
C ARG A 69 4.93 11.61 0.60
N VAL A 70 6.04 10.96 0.94
CA VAL A 70 6.96 10.39 -0.04
C VAL A 70 6.80 8.88 -0.06
N PHE A 71 6.53 8.35 -1.24
CA PHE A 71 6.31 6.92 -1.48
C PHE A 71 7.31 6.40 -2.50
N ARG A 72 7.78 5.17 -2.28
CA ARG A 72 8.55 4.44 -3.27
C ARG A 72 7.63 3.46 -3.97
N VAL A 73 7.63 3.47 -5.30
CA VAL A 73 6.89 2.57 -6.18
C VAL A 73 7.92 1.90 -7.08
N SER A 74 8.12 0.60 -6.88
CA SER A 74 9.24 -0.18 -7.43
C SER A 74 10.61 0.54 -7.36
N ASN A 75 11.08 1.15 -8.46
CA ASN A 75 12.39 1.81 -8.53
C ASN A 75 12.34 3.36 -8.57
N ALA A 76 11.17 3.95 -8.38
CA ALA A 76 11.00 5.41 -8.39
C ALA A 76 10.39 5.90 -7.07
N THR A 77 10.68 7.15 -6.74
CA THR A 77 10.18 7.84 -5.54
C THR A 77 9.28 8.99 -5.97
N TYR A 78 8.08 9.04 -5.40
CA TYR A 78 7.05 10.03 -5.72
C TYR A 78 6.61 10.76 -4.47
N CYS A 79 6.45 12.07 -4.58
CA CYS A 79 5.78 12.88 -3.57
C CYS A 79 4.31 13.02 -3.96
N LEU A 80 3.40 12.48 -3.15
CA LEU A 80 1.96 12.59 -3.38
C LEU A 80 1.35 13.46 -2.29
N ASP A 81 0.48 14.36 -2.72
CA ASP A 81 -0.42 15.08 -1.83
C ASP A 81 -1.47 14.12 -1.24
N GLN A 82 -2.08 14.54 -0.13
CA GLN A 82 -3.15 13.81 0.54
C GLN A 82 -4.29 13.44 -0.42
N GLU A 83 -4.81 14.37 -1.22
CA GLU A 83 -5.97 14.13 -2.09
C GLU A 83 -5.73 12.98 -3.09
N LEU A 84 -4.50 12.86 -3.57
CA LEU A 84 -4.12 11.82 -4.52
C LEU A 84 -3.78 10.50 -3.81
N ALA A 85 -3.09 10.56 -2.67
CA ALA A 85 -2.75 9.38 -1.89
C ALA A 85 -3.97 8.69 -1.27
N GLU A 86 -5.02 9.44 -0.94
CA GLU A 86 -6.31 8.89 -0.47
C GLU A 86 -7.07 8.12 -1.56
N GLN A 87 -6.76 8.35 -2.83
CA GLN A 87 -7.38 7.67 -3.97
C GLN A 87 -6.65 6.39 -4.41
N VAL A 88 -5.48 6.10 -3.83
CA VAL A 88 -4.72 4.88 -4.11
C VAL A 88 -5.01 3.86 -3.02
N LEU A 89 -5.46 2.67 -3.40
CA LEU A 89 -5.80 1.59 -2.48
C LEU A 89 -4.68 0.57 -2.43
N VAL A 90 -4.22 0.25 -1.22
CA VAL A 90 -3.11 -0.68 -0.99
C VAL A 90 -3.47 -1.71 0.09
N ARG A 91 -2.81 -2.86 0.02
CA ARG A 91 -2.81 -3.86 1.10
C ARG A 91 -1.44 -3.85 1.78
N PRO A 92 -1.31 -3.60 3.08
CA PRO A 92 -0.02 -3.74 3.75
C PRO A 92 0.45 -5.20 3.69
N VAL A 93 1.68 -5.40 3.22
CA VAL A 93 2.32 -6.72 3.16
C VAL A 93 3.05 -6.91 4.48
N GLY A 94 2.29 -7.34 5.49
CA GLY A 94 2.77 -7.84 6.77
C GLY A 94 4.10 -7.28 7.27
N ALA A 95 4.07 -6.10 7.90
CA ALA A 95 5.04 -5.84 8.96
C ALA A 95 4.82 -6.92 10.02
N SER A 96 5.70 -7.92 10.07
CA SER A 96 5.75 -8.80 11.24
C SER A 96 5.96 -7.90 12.47
N PRO A 97 5.09 -7.93 13.49
CA PRO A 97 5.21 -7.07 14.67
C PRO A 97 6.32 -7.58 15.60
N ASN A 98 7.57 -7.57 15.14
CA ASN A 98 8.72 -7.98 15.93
C ASN A 98 9.88 -7.00 15.73
N ALA A 99 9.82 -5.90 16.48
CA ALA A 99 10.98 -5.09 16.89
C ALA A 99 10.66 -4.44 18.24
#